data_AF-A0A8S2AQP9-F1
#
_entry.id   AF-A0A8S2AQP9-F1
#
_cell.length_a   1.000
_cell.length_b   1.000
_cell.length_c   1.000
_cell.angle_alpha   90.00
_cell.angle_beta   90.00
_cell.angle_gamma   90.00
#
_symmetry.space_group_name_H-M   'P 1'
#
loop_
_entity.id
_entity.type
_entity.pdbx_description
1 polymer ?
#
loop_
_entity_poly.entity_id
_entity_poly.type
_entity_poly.pdbx_seq_one_letter_code
_entity_poly.pdbx_strand_id
1 'polypeptide(L)'
;MGASRKLQGEIDRVLKKVQEGVDVFDSIWNKVYDTDNVNQKEKFEADFKKEIKKLQRYRDQIKTWIQSSEIKDKKVSASYEQSLVDARKLIEKEMERFKICEKETKTKAFSKEGLGQQPKTDPKEKAKSETRDWLNNVVSELESQIDSFEAELEGLSVKKETV
;
A
#
# COMPACT_ATOMS: atom_id res chain seq x y z
N MET A 1 1.16 40.90 13.64
CA MET A 1 0.43 39.72 14.18
C MET A 1 -0.37 38.93 13.11
N GLY A 2 -0.93 39.55 12.07
CA GLY A 2 -1.75 38.84 11.06
C GLY A 2 -1.00 37.87 10.12
N ALA A 3 0.23 38.19 9.73
CA ALA A 3 1.03 37.35 8.81
C ALA A 3 1.43 36.00 9.44
N SER A 4 1.93 36.02 10.68
CA SER A 4 2.30 34.80 11.42
C SER A 4 1.12 33.85 11.66
N ARG A 5 -0.08 34.40 11.97
CA ARG A 5 -1.30 33.60 12.15
C ARG A 5 -1.79 32.98 10.83
N LYS A 6 -1.60 33.67 9.70
CA LYS A 6 -1.91 33.15 8.37
C LYS A 6 -0.99 31.98 8.00
N LEU A 7 0.30 32.11 8.28
CA LEU A 7 1.29 31.05 8.06
C LEU A 7 0.98 29.79 8.89
N GLN A 8 0.64 29.96 10.18
CA GLN A 8 0.25 28.84 11.05
C GLN A 8 -0.93 28.05 10.47
N GLY A 9 -2.00 28.73 10.04
CA GLY A 9 -3.14 28.06 9.43
C GLY A 9 -2.83 27.36 8.09
N GLU A 10 -1.82 27.86 7.36
CA GLU A 10 -1.33 27.18 6.15
C GLU A 10 -0.54 25.91 6.50
N ILE A 11 0.30 25.98 7.54
CA ILE A 11 1.05 24.84 8.07
C ILE A 11 0.08 23.75 8.51
N ASP A 12 -0.93 24.06 9.34
CA ASP A 12 -1.92 23.09 9.81
C ASP A 12 -2.64 22.39 8.66
N ARG A 13 -3.01 23.16 7.63
CA ARG A 13 -3.65 22.62 6.43
C ARG A 13 -2.73 21.66 5.69
N VAL A 14 -1.46 22.00 5.53
CA VAL A 14 -0.49 21.14 4.84
C VAL A 14 -0.20 19.89 5.66
N LEU A 15 0.01 20.00 6.98
CA LEU A 15 0.22 18.85 7.85
C LEU A 15 -0.96 17.87 7.77
N LYS A 16 -2.20 18.37 7.77
CA LYS A 16 -3.39 17.52 7.58
C LYS A 16 -3.37 16.81 6.22
N LYS A 17 -3.05 17.51 5.13
CA LYS A 17 -2.95 16.92 3.79
C LYS A 17 -1.81 15.90 3.67
N VAL A 18 -0.72 16.07 4.42
CA VAL A 18 0.34 15.07 4.49
C VAL A 18 -0.20 13.79 5.13
N GLN A 19 -0.91 13.89 6.25
CA GLN A 19 -1.51 12.71 6.88
C GLN A 19 -2.51 12.00 5.97
N GLU A 20 -3.46 12.76 5.39
CA GLU A 20 -4.43 12.20 4.42
C GLU A 20 -3.72 11.55 3.22
N GLY A 21 -2.66 12.17 2.71
CA GLY A 21 -1.87 11.63 1.61
C GLY A 21 -1.13 10.34 1.99
N VAL A 22 -0.62 10.23 3.21
CA VAL A 22 0.02 9.01 3.74
C VAL A 22 -1.00 7.89 3.90
N ASP A 23 -2.19 8.17 4.44
CA ASP A 23 -3.25 7.16 4.61
C ASP A 23 -3.72 6.62 3.24
N VAL A 24 -3.85 7.50 2.25
CA VAL A 24 -4.16 7.12 0.86
C VAL A 24 -3.02 6.30 0.26
N PHE A 25 -1.77 6.71 0.49
CA PHE A 25 -0.59 6.00 0.03
C PHE A 25 -0.52 4.57 0.60
N ASP A 26 -0.79 4.40 1.88
CA ASP A 26 -0.91 3.09 2.55
C ASP A 26 -2.03 2.23 1.95
N SER A 27 -3.20 2.82 1.70
CA SER A 27 -4.32 2.11 1.07
C SER A 27 -3.97 1.62 -0.33
N ILE A 28 -3.30 2.44 -1.14
CA ILE A 28 -2.88 2.06 -2.49
C ILE A 28 -1.80 0.98 -2.42
N TRP A 29 -0.84 1.09 -1.51
CA TRP A 29 0.18 0.07 -1.31
C TRP A 29 -0.44 -1.30 -1.09
N ASN A 30 -1.36 -1.44 -0.13
CA ASN A 30 -2.01 -2.72 0.14
C ASN A 30 -2.68 -3.27 -1.11
N LYS A 31 -3.41 -2.43 -1.86
CA LYS A 31 -4.04 -2.83 -3.12
C LYS A 31 -3.07 -3.31 -4.20
N VAL A 32 -1.87 -2.73 -4.31
CA VAL A 32 -0.83 -3.17 -5.26
C VAL A 32 -0.33 -4.58 -4.94
N TYR A 33 -0.23 -4.91 -3.65
CA TYR A 33 0.29 -6.20 -3.18
C TYR A 33 -0.79 -7.28 -2.99
N ASP A 34 -2.05 -6.89 -2.82
CA ASP A 34 -3.17 -7.81 -2.65
C ASP A 34 -3.82 -8.24 -3.99
N THR A 35 -3.64 -7.46 -5.07
CA THR A 35 -4.24 -7.78 -6.37
C THR A 35 -3.34 -8.66 -7.25
N ASP A 36 -3.92 -9.75 -7.78
CA ASP A 36 -3.32 -10.59 -8.82
C ASP A 36 -3.72 -10.14 -10.24
N ASN A 37 -4.64 -9.17 -10.36
CA ASN A 37 -5.08 -8.65 -11.65
C ASN A 37 -4.09 -7.61 -12.20
N VAL A 38 -3.48 -7.92 -13.35
CA VAL A 38 -2.44 -7.09 -13.98
C VAL A 38 -2.93 -5.67 -14.28
N ASN A 39 -4.11 -5.50 -14.88
CA ASN A 39 -4.64 -4.18 -15.25
C ASN A 39 -4.95 -3.32 -14.02
N GLN A 40 -5.46 -3.94 -12.95
CA GLN A 40 -5.69 -3.24 -11.68
C GLN A 40 -4.37 -2.88 -11.00
N LYS A 41 -3.38 -3.78 -11.04
CA LYS A 41 -2.05 -3.55 -10.50
C LYS A 41 -1.38 -2.34 -11.15
N GLU A 42 -1.35 -2.27 -12.48
CA GLU A 42 -0.78 -1.13 -13.23
C GLU A 42 -1.51 0.19 -12.90
N LYS A 43 -2.84 0.14 -12.76
CA LYS A 43 -3.64 1.30 -12.34
C LYS A 43 -3.23 1.76 -10.94
N PHE A 44 -3.12 0.84 -9.99
CA PHE A 44 -2.72 1.17 -8.62
C PHE A 44 -1.28 1.68 -8.57
N GLU A 45 -0.35 1.11 -9.34
CA GLU A 45 1.03 1.61 -9.45
C GLU A 45 1.07 3.05 -10.01
N ALA A 46 0.24 3.35 -11.02
CA ALA A 46 0.11 4.71 -11.56
C ALA A 46 -0.45 5.69 -10.52
N ASP A 47 -1.46 5.29 -9.76
CA ASP A 47 -2.03 6.12 -8.69
C ASP A 47 -1.07 6.27 -7.51
N PHE A 48 -0.30 5.24 -7.18
CA PHE A 48 0.76 5.25 -6.17
C PHE A 48 1.85 6.27 -6.55
N LYS A 49 2.24 6.29 -7.83
CA LYS A 49 3.19 7.27 -8.39
C LYS A 49 2.64 8.71 -8.39
N LYS A 50 1.33 8.89 -8.57
CA LYS A 50 0.71 10.23 -8.46
C LYS A 50 0.74 10.71 -7.02
N GLU A 51 0.40 9.85 -6.06
CA GLU A 51 0.31 10.22 -4.65
C GLU A 51 1.68 10.57 -4.06
N ILE A 52 2.73 9.78 -4.37
CA ILE A 52 4.08 10.12 -3.90
C ILE A 52 4.57 11.46 -4.42
N LYS A 53 4.21 11.83 -5.67
CA LYS A 53 4.56 13.13 -6.24
C LYS A 53 3.87 14.29 -5.50
N LYS A 54 2.67 14.08 -4.96
CA LYS A 54 2.00 15.09 -4.12
C LYS A 54 2.72 15.25 -2.78
N LEU A 55 3.02 14.13 -2.12
CA LEU A 55 3.78 14.12 -0.87
C LEU A 55 5.15 14.80 -1.04
N GLN A 56 5.87 14.54 -2.14
CA GLN A 56 7.13 15.22 -2.46
C GLN A 56 6.99 16.76 -2.54
N ARG A 57 5.90 17.26 -3.13
CA ARG A 57 5.64 18.72 -3.18
C ARG A 57 5.42 19.30 -1.78
N TYR A 58 4.66 18.62 -0.93
CA TYR A 58 4.49 19.05 0.47
C TYR A 58 5.81 19.01 1.23
N ARG A 59 6.64 17.98 1.02
CA ARG A 59 7.97 17.86 1.62
C ARG A 59 8.86 19.04 1.26
N ASP A 60 8.84 19.49 0.00
CA ASP A 60 9.63 20.65 -0.43
C ASP A 60 9.07 21.97 0.11
N GLN A 61 7.75 22.14 0.18
CA GLN A 61 7.12 23.28 0.84
C GLN A 61 7.50 23.35 2.33
N ILE A 62 7.42 22.22 3.04
CA ILE A 62 7.81 22.07 4.44
C ILE A 62 9.30 22.39 4.62
N LYS A 63 10.17 21.93 3.72
CA LYS A 63 11.60 22.25 3.75
C LYS A 63 11.84 23.77 3.68
N THR A 64 11.14 24.49 2.81
CA THR A 64 11.23 25.96 2.72
C THR A 64 10.77 26.63 4.01
N TRP A 65 9.69 26.15 4.63
CA TRP A 65 9.20 26.67 5.90
C TRP A 65 10.16 26.46 7.06
N ILE A 66 10.78 25.28 7.18
CA ILE A 66 11.83 25.01 8.20
C ILE A 66 13.02 25.96 8.03
N GLN A 67 13.35 26.35 6.80
CA GLN A 67 14.46 27.27 6.53
C GLN A 67 14.11 28.73 6.80
N SER A 68 12.82 29.10 6.76
CA SER A 68 12.30 30.46 6.97
C SER A 68 12.58 30.98 8.38
N SER A 69 12.98 32.26 8.48
CA SER A 69 13.19 32.94 9.76
C SER A 69 11.89 33.16 10.54
N GLU A 70 10.74 33.20 9.86
CA GLU A 70 9.42 33.37 10.50
C GLU A 70 9.03 32.20 11.42
N ILE A 71 9.58 30.99 11.17
CA ILE A 71 9.36 29.79 11.99
C ILE A 71 10.47 29.58 13.01
N LYS A 72 11.54 30.37 13.00
CA LYS A 72 12.66 30.18 13.94
C LYS A 72 12.54 31.01 15.22
N ASP A 73 11.54 31.89 15.34
CA ASP A 73 11.47 32.86 16.44
C ASP A 73 10.33 32.59 17.45
N LYS A 74 10.66 32.60 18.75
CA LYS A 74 9.81 32.46 19.96
C LYS A 74 9.04 31.12 20.13
N LYS A 75 9.37 30.38 21.21
CA LYS A 75 8.71 29.22 21.88
C LYS A 75 7.48 28.51 21.24
N VAL A 76 6.45 29.21 20.76
CA VAL A 76 5.33 28.62 19.98
C VAL A 76 5.84 27.99 18.68
N SER A 77 6.92 28.53 18.12
CA SER A 77 7.58 28.02 16.93
C SER A 77 8.19 26.63 17.08
N ALA A 78 8.63 26.25 18.29
CA ALA A 78 9.30 24.97 18.50
C ALA A 78 8.37 23.77 18.23
N SER A 79 7.08 23.88 18.57
CA SER A 79 6.09 22.83 18.30
C SER A 79 5.81 22.66 16.81
N TYR A 80 5.70 23.77 16.08
CA TYR A 80 5.47 23.75 14.63
C TYR A 80 6.72 23.31 13.88
N GLU A 81 7.90 23.76 14.29
CA GLU A 81 9.18 23.32 13.75
C GLU A 81 9.32 21.81 13.88
N GLN A 82 9.05 21.26 15.07
CA GLN A 82 9.10 19.82 15.29
C GLN A 82 8.09 19.08 14.40
N SER A 83 6.84 19.56 14.35
CA SER A 83 5.78 18.95 13.52
C SER A 83 6.14 18.95 12.03
N LEU A 84 6.76 20.03 11.55
CA LEU A 84 7.25 20.15 10.18
C LEU A 84 8.41 19.18 9.92
N VAL A 85 9.36 19.06 10.85
CA VAL A 85 10.47 18.10 10.74
C VAL A 85 9.96 16.66 10.70
N ASP A 86 8.98 16.32 11.54
CA ASP A 86 8.42 14.97 11.61
C ASP A 86 7.61 14.64 10.36
N ALA A 87 6.78 15.56 9.87
CA ALA A 87 6.08 15.40 8.60
C ALA A 87 7.05 15.23 7.41
N ARG A 88 8.16 15.98 7.40
CA ARG A 88 9.21 15.84 6.37
C ARG A 88 9.84 14.45 6.40
N LYS A 89 10.19 13.94 7.58
CA LYS A 89 10.76 12.59 7.76
C LYS A 89 9.77 11.49 7.37
N LEU A 90 8.50 11.66 7.72
CA LEU A 90 7.43 10.72 7.35
C LEU A 90 7.32 10.60 5.83
N ILE A 91 7.30 11.72 5.11
CA ILE A 91 7.27 11.70 3.64
C ILE A 91 8.54 11.05 3.07
N GLU A 92 9.71 11.34 3.62
CA GLU A 92 10.97 10.73 3.17
C GLU A 92 10.98 9.21 3.34
N LYS A 93 10.38 8.68 4.42
CA LYS A 93 10.18 7.25 4.62
C LYS A 93 9.26 6.65 3.53
N GLU A 94 8.12 7.29 3.25
CA GLU A 94 7.22 6.81 2.19
C GLU A 94 7.84 6.93 0.79
N MET A 95 8.76 7.87 0.56
CA MET A 95 9.55 7.94 -0.67
C MET A 95 10.47 6.73 -0.83
N GLU A 96 11.14 6.28 0.23
CA GLU A 96 11.96 5.06 0.16
C GLU A 96 11.11 3.83 -0.11
N ARG A 97 9.93 3.73 0.53
CA ARG A 97 8.97 2.66 0.25
C ARG A 97 8.49 2.66 -1.20
N PHE A 98 8.20 3.84 -1.76
CA PHE A 98 7.86 3.97 -3.19
C PHE A 98 8.99 3.48 -4.09
N LYS A 99 10.25 3.82 -3.79
CA LYS A 99 11.41 3.39 -4.60
C LYS A 99 11.54 1.87 -4.67
N ILE A 100 11.27 1.16 -3.58
CA ILE A 100 11.31 -0.30 -3.54
C ILE A 100 10.27 -0.88 -4.50
N CYS A 101 9.01 -0.46 -4.38
CA CYS A 101 7.93 -0.90 -5.27
C CYS A 101 8.18 -0.52 -6.74
N GLU A 102 8.69 0.70 -7.01
CA GLU A 102 9.00 1.12 -8.38
C GLU A 102 10.13 0.27 -9.00
N LYS A 103 11.13 -0.10 -8.21
CA LYS A 103 12.22 -0.98 -8.65
C LYS A 103 11.69 -2.38 -8.98
N GLU A 104 10.90 -2.98 -8.09
CA GLU A 104 10.30 -4.30 -8.30
C GLU A 104 9.44 -4.33 -9.57
N THR A 105 8.61 -3.32 -9.76
CA THR A 105 7.73 -3.18 -10.93
C THR A 105 8.53 -3.08 -12.22
N LYS A 106 9.53 -2.19 -12.26
CA LYS A 106 10.39 -2.00 -13.43
C LYS A 106 11.16 -3.27 -13.77
N THR A 107 11.78 -3.92 -12.77
CA THR A 107 12.53 -5.17 -13.00
C THR A 107 11.61 -6.31 -13.49
N LYS A 108 10.38 -6.40 -12.98
CA LYS A 108 9.37 -7.36 -13.47
C LYS A 108 8.92 -7.05 -14.90
N ALA A 109 8.74 -5.79 -15.27
CA ALA A 109 8.36 -5.39 -16.63
C ALA A 109 9.43 -5.82 -17.66
N PHE A 110 10.71 -5.51 -17.40
CA PHE A 110 11.82 -5.93 -18.28
C PHE A 110 12.01 -7.45 -18.32
N SER A 111 11.67 -8.17 -17.24
CA SER A 111 11.77 -9.64 -17.22
C SER A 111 10.63 -10.35 -17.97
N LYS A 112 9.50 -9.67 -18.22
CA LYS A 112 8.29 -10.26 -18.83
C LYS A 112 8.21 -10.06 -20.34
N GLU A 113 8.80 -8.98 -20.88
CA GLU A 113 8.88 -8.74 -22.34
C GLU A 113 9.95 -9.60 -23.06
N GLY A 114 10.78 -10.34 -22.32
CA GLY A 114 11.93 -11.05 -22.90
C GLY A 114 11.69 -12.51 -23.29
N LEU A 115 11.12 -13.35 -22.43
CA LEU A 115 11.16 -14.81 -22.61
C LEU A 115 10.03 -15.51 -21.88
N GLY A 116 9.36 -16.46 -22.54
CA GLY A 116 8.50 -17.47 -21.92
C GLY A 116 9.28 -18.44 -21.02
N GLN A 117 9.92 -17.93 -19.97
CA GLN A 117 10.57 -18.71 -18.92
C GLN A 117 10.00 -18.32 -17.56
N GLN A 118 9.61 -19.33 -16.77
CA GLN A 118 9.13 -19.13 -15.42
C GLN A 118 10.16 -18.36 -14.58
N PRO A 119 9.74 -17.31 -13.85
CA PRO A 119 10.66 -16.50 -13.06
C PRO A 119 11.24 -17.32 -11.91
N LYS A 120 12.56 -17.23 -11.71
CA LYS A 120 13.20 -17.66 -10.46
C LYS A 120 12.77 -16.68 -9.37
N THR A 121 11.66 -17.01 -8.70
CA THR A 121 11.17 -16.34 -7.50
C THR A 121 12.21 -16.41 -6.38
N ASP A 122 12.34 -15.34 -5.60
CA ASP A 122 13.08 -15.32 -4.33
C ASP A 122 12.68 -16.57 -3.50
N PRO A 123 13.63 -17.37 -2.97
CA PRO A 123 13.30 -18.59 -2.23
C PRO A 123 12.27 -18.41 -1.12
N LYS A 124 12.23 -17.24 -0.47
CA LYS A 124 11.23 -16.94 0.57
C LYS A 124 9.83 -16.72 -0.01
N GLU A 125 9.74 -16.01 -1.12
CA GLU A 125 8.46 -15.77 -1.80
C GLU A 125 7.95 -17.03 -2.50
N LYS A 126 8.85 -17.86 -3.04
CA LYS A 126 8.51 -19.19 -3.58
C LYS A 126 7.88 -20.07 -2.51
N ALA A 127 8.53 -20.18 -1.35
CA ALA A 127 8.01 -20.97 -0.24
C ALA A 127 6.65 -20.46 0.26
N LYS A 128 6.47 -19.14 0.30
CA LYS A 128 5.19 -18.52 0.68
C LYS A 128 4.09 -18.79 -0.34
N SER A 129 4.39 -18.69 -1.64
CA SER A 129 3.46 -19.03 -2.72
C SER A 129 3.09 -20.51 -2.70
N GLU A 130 4.07 -21.41 -2.59
CA GLU A 130 3.85 -22.85 -2.51
C GLU A 130 2.98 -23.23 -1.30
N THR A 131 3.20 -22.58 -0.16
CA THR A 131 2.37 -22.78 1.03
C THR A 131 0.94 -22.30 0.79
N ARG A 132 0.77 -21.14 0.13
CA ARG A 132 -0.55 -20.58 -0.20
C ARG A 132 -1.31 -21.47 -1.19
N ASP A 133 -0.63 -21.96 -2.22
CA ASP A 133 -1.22 -22.84 -3.23
C ASP A 133 -1.62 -24.19 -2.62
N TRP A 134 -0.78 -24.74 -1.74
CA TRP A 134 -1.13 -25.94 -0.99
C TRP A 134 -2.37 -25.74 -0.11
N LEU A 135 -2.45 -24.62 0.63
CA LEU A 135 -3.63 -24.30 1.44
C LEU A 135 -4.90 -24.21 0.58
N ASN A 136 -4.83 -23.54 -0.58
CA ASN A 136 -5.97 -23.42 -1.48
C ASN A 136 -6.42 -24.78 -2.04
N ASN A 137 -5.47 -25.66 -2.37
CA ASN A 137 -5.79 -27.01 -2.83
C ASN A 137 -6.47 -27.84 -1.74
N VAL A 138 -5.96 -27.78 -0.51
CA VAL A 138 -6.56 -28.46 0.65
C VAL A 138 -7.97 -27.93 0.91
N VAL A 139 -8.18 -26.62 0.82
CA VAL A 139 -9.52 -26.02 0.95
C VAL A 139 -10.46 -26.55 -0.13
N SER A 140 -10.02 -26.55 -1.39
CA SER A 140 -10.85 -27.04 -2.51
C SER A 140 -11.18 -28.53 -2.37
N GLU A 141 -10.24 -29.32 -1.87
CA GLU A 141 -10.47 -30.75 -1.61
C GLU A 141 -11.47 -30.98 -0.48
N LEU A 142 -11.39 -30.18 0.59
CA LEU A 142 -12.36 -30.22 1.68
C LEU A 142 -13.75 -29.80 1.21
N GLU A 143 -13.87 -28.76 0.38
CA GLU A 143 -15.14 -28.36 -0.24
C GLU A 143 -15.74 -29.50 -1.07
N SER A 144 -14.94 -30.17 -1.91
CA SER A 144 -15.43 -31.32 -2.69
C SER A 144 -15.85 -32.51 -1.81
N GLN A 145 -15.18 -32.74 -0.68
CA GLN A 145 -15.57 -33.79 0.26
C GLN A 145 -16.89 -33.44 0.95
N ILE A 146 -17.10 -32.16 1.29
CA ILE A 146 -18.36 -31.67 1.84
C ILE A 146 -19.49 -31.94 0.84
N ASP A 147 -19.33 -31.54 -0.41
CA ASP A 147 -20.35 -31.76 -1.46
C ASP A 147 -20.68 -33.26 -1.63
N SER A 148 -19.68 -34.13 -1.57
CA SER A 148 -19.87 -35.58 -1.65
C SER A 148 -20.65 -36.11 -0.46
N PHE A 149 -20.32 -35.68 0.76
CA PHE A 149 -21.03 -36.11 1.95
C PHE A 149 -22.46 -35.57 2.00
N GLU A 150 -22.71 -34.35 1.52
CA GLU A 150 -24.05 -33.79 1.39
C GLU A 150 -24.90 -34.62 0.42
N ALA A 151 -24.34 -34.99 -0.74
CA ALA A 151 -25.02 -35.87 -1.70
C ALA A 151 -25.30 -37.28 -1.13
N GLU A 152 -24.38 -37.85 -0.36
CA GLU A 152 -24.59 -39.12 0.34
C GLU A 152 -25.69 -39.02 1.41
N LEU A 153 -25.72 -37.94 2.18
CA LEU A 153 -26.76 -37.68 3.19
C LEU A 153 -28.14 -37.55 2.55
N GLU A 154 -28.26 -36.81 1.44
CA GLU A 154 -29.50 -36.74 0.67
C GLU A 154 -29.94 -38.12 0.17
N GLY A 155 -29.01 -38.90 -0.40
CA GLY A 155 -29.28 -40.26 -0.88
C GLY A 155 -29.71 -41.24 0.23
N LEU A 156 -29.19 -41.08 1.45
CA LEU A 156 -29.59 -41.86 2.62
C LEU A 156 -30.97 -41.44 3.15
N SER A 157 -31.30 -40.15 3.08
CA SER A 157 -32.63 -39.64 3.45
C SER A 157 -33.73 -40.18 2.53
N VAL A 158 -33.51 -40.17 1.21
CA VAL A 158 -34.48 -40.66 0.22
C VAL A 158 -34.79 -42.15 0.40
N LYS A 159 -33.77 -42.97 0.68
CA LYS A 159 -33.95 -44.42 0.93
C LYS A 159 -34.78 -44.73 2.17
N LYS A 160 -34.85 -43.81 3.13
CA LYS A 160 -35.59 -43.98 4.38
C LYS A 160 -37.08 -43.65 4.23
N GLU A 161 -37.46 -42.84 3.23
CA GLU A 161 -38.85 -42.52 2.90
C GLU A 161 -39.51 -43.53 1.94
N THR A 162 -38.72 -44.42 1.31
CA THR A 162 -39.22 -45.43 0.35
C THR A 162 -39.47 -46.81 0.96
N VAL A 163 -39.44 -46.94 2.30
CA VAL A 163 -39.72 -48.19 3.03
C VAL A 163 -40.95 -48.03 3.92
#